data_AF-R5A4R8-F1
#
_entry.id   AF-R5A4R8-F1
#
_cell.length_a   1.000
_cell.length_b   1.000
_cell.length_c   1.000
_cell.angle_alpha   90.00
_cell.angle_beta   90.00
_cell.angle_gamma   90.00
#
_symmetry.space_group_name_H-M   'P 1'
#
loop_
_entity.id
_entity.type
_entity.pdbx_description
1 polymer ?
#
loop_
_entity_poly.entity_id
_entity_poly.type
_entity_poly.pdbx_seq_one_letter_code
_entity_poly.pdbx_strand_id
1 'polypeptide(L)'
;MIAVVASTGADGACQKGSERWAEYFFLMPALEGPNGDKWAPNKDPWNIFYPGLMVTDKCSDPALATALYNYLIDFEVSMDGYIGPKGEAWDDPDPDGISLRGDEAKYKLLVNYGTQRENSGWNQYNPMMRNSDFRLGEQAQDYETALEWLETGNPDLLDQVYTNPSFNEIANYNTALPLMDYAIPDEYFLPPMALSDDDNTRVADIKAVLDPYKLQVFAEFITGTRDIENDWDAYLAELDAMGSPEMVEILQRNYDSKNQ
;
A
#
# COMPACT_ATOMS: atom_id res chain seq x y z
N MET A 1 10.88 -19.34 23.55
CA MET A 1 9.53 -19.04 23.03
C MET A 1 9.59 -17.63 22.45
N ILE A 2 9.94 -17.51 21.18
CA ILE A 2 9.93 -16.22 20.48
C ILE A 2 8.51 -16.08 19.95
N ALA A 3 7.70 -15.25 20.59
CA ALA A 3 6.39 -14.92 20.07
C ALA A 3 6.59 -13.98 18.88
N VAL A 4 6.42 -14.49 17.67
CA VAL A 4 6.28 -13.66 16.48
C VAL A 4 4.85 -13.12 16.50
N VAL A 5 4.70 -11.88 16.98
CA VAL A 5 3.47 -11.12 16.75
C VAL A 5 3.52 -10.68 15.30
N ALA A 6 2.77 -11.35 14.44
CA ALA A 6 2.54 -10.88 13.08
C ALA A 6 1.81 -9.53 13.17
N SER A 7 2.53 -8.42 12.99
CA SER A 7 1.89 -7.14 12.79
C SER A 7 1.43 -7.07 11.33
N THR A 8 0.17 -7.46 11.09
CA THR A 8 -0.64 -6.57 10.24
C THR A 8 -0.54 -5.19 10.87
N GLY A 9 -0.41 -4.11 10.08
CA GLY A 9 -0.28 -2.73 10.60
C GLY A 9 -1.22 -2.49 11.78
N ALA A 10 -0.86 -1.57 12.69
CA ALA A 10 -1.46 -1.45 14.01
C ALA A 10 -3.01 -1.64 14.04
N ASP A 11 -3.71 -1.27 12.95
CA ASP A 11 -5.14 -1.40 12.68
C ASP A 11 -5.71 -2.82 12.91
N GLY A 12 -4.86 -3.85 12.83
CA GLY A 12 -5.26 -5.25 13.04
C GLY A 12 -5.28 -5.72 14.50
N ALA A 13 -4.57 -5.03 15.42
CA ALA A 13 -4.40 -5.46 16.81
C ALA A 13 -5.21 -4.64 17.82
N CYS A 14 -5.50 -3.37 17.52
CA CYS A 14 -6.36 -2.49 18.30
C CYS A 14 -7.33 -1.77 17.36
N GLN A 15 -8.59 -1.65 17.75
CA GLN A 15 -9.57 -0.94 16.94
C GLN A 15 -9.13 0.52 16.78
N LYS A 16 -9.03 0.96 15.52
CA LYS A 16 -8.74 2.36 15.14
C LYS A 16 -9.69 3.31 15.88
N GLY A 17 -9.14 4.37 16.47
CA GLY A 17 -9.92 5.37 17.21
C GLY A 17 -10.39 4.89 18.57
N SER A 18 -9.57 4.13 19.32
CA SER A 18 -9.73 3.90 20.76
C SER A 18 -8.57 4.55 21.54
N GLU A 19 -8.73 4.92 22.81
CA GLU A 19 -7.62 5.46 23.63
C GLU A 19 -6.39 4.54 23.61
N ARG A 20 -6.64 3.22 23.68
CA ARG A 20 -5.61 2.19 23.55
C ARG A 20 -4.81 2.29 22.25
N TRP A 21 -5.43 2.73 21.17
CA TRP A 21 -4.69 2.94 19.92
C TRP A 21 -3.55 3.94 20.11
N ALA A 22 -3.85 5.11 20.67
CA ALA A 22 -2.85 6.16 20.87
C ALA A 22 -1.80 5.75 21.91
N GLU A 23 -2.21 5.08 23.00
CA GLU A 23 -1.30 4.60 24.05
C GLU A 23 -0.32 3.51 23.60
N TYR A 24 -0.74 2.63 22.68
CA TYR A 24 0.06 1.49 22.21
C TYR A 24 0.62 1.67 20.80
N PHE A 25 0.48 2.87 20.21
CA PHE A 25 1.16 3.18 18.97
C PHE A 25 2.65 3.43 19.25
N PHE A 26 3.47 2.40 19.08
CA PHE A 26 4.93 2.51 19.12
C PHE A 26 5.50 2.14 17.76
N LEU A 27 6.41 2.98 17.27
CA LEU A 27 7.22 2.64 16.10
C LEU A 27 8.15 1.48 16.48
N MET A 28 8.00 0.35 15.81
CA MET A 28 9.02 -0.70 15.85
C MET A 28 10.13 -0.32 14.87
N PRO A 29 11.41 -0.21 15.32
CA PRO A 29 12.50 -0.01 14.39
C PRO A 29 12.65 -1.24 13.49
N ALA A 30 13.32 -1.07 12.34
CA ALA A 30 13.73 -2.22 11.52
C ALA A 30 14.60 -3.15 12.38
N LEU A 31 14.13 -4.37 12.60
CA LEU A 31 14.81 -5.35 13.44
C LEU A 31 16.02 -5.94 12.70
N GLU A 32 17.13 -6.09 13.41
CA GLU A 32 18.35 -6.72 12.88
C GLU A 32 18.20 -8.24 12.87
N GLY A 33 18.30 -8.84 11.68
CA GLY A 33 18.30 -10.29 11.52
C GLY A 33 19.63 -10.93 11.92
N PRO A 34 19.70 -12.27 12.03
CA PRO A 34 20.93 -13.01 12.38
C PRO A 34 22.13 -12.74 11.45
N ASN A 35 21.86 -12.31 10.22
CA ASN A 35 22.88 -11.98 9.22
C ASN A 35 23.26 -10.49 9.19
N GLY A 36 22.72 -9.66 10.09
CA GLY A 36 22.91 -8.20 10.11
C GLY A 36 21.96 -7.44 9.18
N ASP A 37 21.13 -8.15 8.42
CA ASP A 37 20.10 -7.57 7.54
C ASP A 37 19.08 -6.75 8.34
N LYS A 38 18.71 -5.57 7.82
CA LYS A 38 17.68 -4.69 8.39
C LYS A 38 16.75 -4.24 7.27
N TRP A 39 15.56 -4.82 7.24
CA TRP A 39 14.56 -4.54 6.21
C TRP A 39 13.26 -4.05 6.83
N ALA A 40 12.69 -3.01 6.23
CA ALA A 40 11.34 -2.54 6.47
C ALA A 40 10.53 -2.75 5.18
N PRO A 41 9.39 -3.48 5.23
CA PRO A 41 8.55 -3.65 4.07
C PRO A 41 8.08 -2.30 3.52
N ASN A 42 8.41 -2.00 2.28
CA ASN A 42 7.87 -0.90 1.49
C ASN A 42 6.91 -1.44 0.43
N LYS A 43 6.09 -0.55 -0.14
CA LYS A 43 5.29 -0.91 -1.31
C LYS A 43 6.21 -1.09 -2.52
N ASP A 44 5.93 -2.13 -3.29
CA ASP A 44 6.50 -2.36 -4.62
C ASP A 44 6.43 -1.07 -5.46
N PRO A 45 7.56 -0.60 -6.06
CA PRO A 45 7.57 0.58 -6.92
C PRO A 45 6.63 0.45 -8.13
N TRP A 46 6.26 -0.77 -8.51
CA TRP A 46 5.37 -1.07 -9.62
C TRP A 46 3.90 -1.24 -9.24
N ASN A 47 3.52 -0.86 -8.00
CA ASN A 47 2.16 -0.99 -7.54
C ASN A 47 1.20 -0.08 -8.32
N ILE A 48 0.62 -0.61 -9.40
CA ILE A 48 -0.44 0.04 -10.18
C ILE A 48 -1.79 -0.37 -9.58
N PHE A 49 -2.51 0.61 -9.06
CA PHE A 49 -3.86 0.41 -8.57
C PHE A 49 -4.84 0.32 -9.76
N TYR A 50 -5.06 -0.89 -10.27
CA TYR A 50 -6.03 -1.27 -11.33
C TYR A 50 -5.85 -0.58 -12.71
N PRO A 51 -5.98 -1.31 -13.84
CA PRO A 51 -6.09 -0.65 -15.14
C PRO A 51 -7.45 0.06 -15.22
N GLY A 52 -7.44 1.39 -15.13
CA GLY A 52 -8.67 2.20 -15.06
C GLY A 52 -9.43 2.38 -16.38
N LEU A 53 -8.82 2.08 -17.54
CA LEU A 53 -9.49 2.12 -18.85
C LEU A 53 -8.91 1.08 -19.83
N MET A 54 -9.80 0.39 -20.55
CA MET A 54 -9.47 -0.39 -21.73
C MET A 54 -10.24 0.15 -22.94
N VAL A 55 -9.53 0.52 -24.01
CA VAL A 55 -10.13 1.00 -25.26
C VAL A 55 -10.08 -0.11 -26.30
N THR A 56 -11.24 -0.60 -26.72
CA THR A 56 -11.34 -1.69 -27.70
C THR A 56 -11.10 -1.20 -29.12
N ASP A 57 -10.75 -2.11 -30.02
CA ASP A 57 -10.69 -1.92 -31.48
C ASP A 57 -12.03 -1.47 -32.11
N LYS A 58 -13.15 -1.68 -31.40
CA LYS A 58 -14.50 -1.24 -31.80
C LYS A 58 -14.86 0.17 -31.35
N CYS A 59 -14.00 0.85 -30.58
CA CYS A 59 -14.26 2.22 -30.16
C CYS A 59 -14.22 3.15 -31.37
N SER A 60 -15.34 3.81 -31.67
CA SER A 60 -15.42 4.70 -32.84
C SER A 60 -14.56 5.96 -32.71
N ASP A 61 -14.22 6.36 -31.47
CA ASP A 61 -13.34 7.49 -31.19
C ASP A 61 -12.44 7.20 -29.96
N PRO A 62 -11.32 6.48 -30.15
CA PRO A 62 -10.35 6.19 -29.08
C PRO A 62 -9.72 7.43 -28.45
N ALA A 63 -9.58 8.51 -29.23
CA ALA A 63 -9.00 9.76 -28.74
C ALA A 63 -9.93 10.43 -27.72
N LEU A 64 -11.24 10.49 -28.01
CA LEU A 64 -12.23 11.01 -27.07
C LEU A 64 -12.32 10.14 -25.81
N ALA A 65 -12.29 8.81 -25.93
CA ALA A 65 -12.30 7.91 -24.77
C ALA A 65 -11.10 8.17 -23.84
N THR A 66 -9.91 8.35 -24.42
CA THR A 66 -8.69 8.67 -23.67
C THR A 66 -8.76 10.07 -23.05
N ALA A 67 -9.26 11.06 -23.78
CA ALA A 67 -9.44 12.42 -23.27
C ALA A 67 -10.42 12.48 -22.09
N LEU A 68 -11.52 11.73 -22.16
CA LEU A 68 -12.46 11.60 -21.04
C LEU A 68 -11.79 10.99 -19.81
N TYR A 69 -10.99 9.93 -19.99
CA TYR A 69 -10.28 9.32 -18.87
C TYR A 69 -9.25 10.26 -18.24
N ASN A 70 -8.51 11.01 -19.07
CA ASN A 70 -7.59 12.03 -18.58
C ASN A 70 -8.31 13.11 -17.76
N TYR A 71 -9.50 13.54 -18.20
CA TYR A 71 -10.33 14.46 -17.44
C TYR A 71 -10.83 13.86 -16.11
N LEU A 72 -11.24 12.59 -16.09
CA LEU A 72 -11.74 11.93 -14.87
C LEU A 72 -10.69 11.84 -13.76
N ILE A 73 -9.40 11.80 -14.12
CA ILE A 73 -8.28 11.75 -13.16
C ILE A 73 -7.76 13.14 -12.77
N ASP A 74 -8.34 14.22 -13.29
CA ASP A 74 -8.04 15.58 -12.82
C ASP A 74 -8.41 15.70 -11.33
N PHE A 75 -7.72 16.61 -10.62
CA PHE A 75 -7.83 16.71 -9.16
C PHE A 75 -9.27 16.98 -8.70
N GLU A 76 -9.95 17.98 -9.26
CA GLU A 76 -11.32 18.33 -8.84
C GLU A 76 -12.31 17.18 -9.11
N VAL A 77 -12.21 16.54 -10.28
CA VAL A 77 -13.09 15.41 -10.64
C VAL A 77 -12.82 14.20 -9.74
N SER A 78 -11.55 13.98 -9.40
CA SER A 78 -11.15 12.96 -8.42
C SER A 78 -11.74 13.25 -7.04
N MET A 79 -11.76 14.51 -6.60
CA MET A 79 -12.35 14.92 -5.33
C MET A 79 -13.87 14.75 -5.31
N ASP A 80 -14.56 15.12 -6.38
CA ASP A 80 -16.01 14.93 -6.53
C ASP A 80 -16.38 13.44 -6.47
N GLY A 81 -15.59 12.60 -7.14
CA GLY A 81 -15.77 11.15 -7.09
C GLY A 81 -15.41 10.50 -5.75
N TYR A 82 -14.42 11.07 -5.04
CA TYR A 82 -13.96 10.59 -3.73
C TYR A 82 -14.91 10.95 -2.59
N ILE A 83 -15.21 12.24 -2.41
CA ILE A 83 -15.91 12.75 -1.22
C ILE A 83 -17.11 13.66 -1.54
N GLY A 84 -17.14 14.26 -2.73
CA GLY A 84 -18.26 15.07 -3.22
C GLY A 84 -17.85 16.48 -3.66
N PRO A 85 -18.82 17.35 -4.01
CA PRO A 85 -18.55 18.63 -4.64
C PRO A 85 -17.75 19.60 -3.78
N LYS A 86 -16.92 20.43 -4.41
CA LYS A 86 -16.26 21.57 -3.76
C LYS A 86 -17.28 22.51 -3.13
N GLY A 87 -16.97 23.02 -1.94
CA GLY A 87 -17.85 23.85 -1.11
C GLY A 87 -18.93 23.07 -0.34
N GLU A 88 -19.11 21.77 -0.63
CA GLU A 88 -19.99 20.88 0.15
C GLU A 88 -19.17 19.87 0.96
N ALA A 89 -18.20 19.21 0.34
CA ALA A 89 -17.44 18.12 0.95
C ALA A 89 -15.96 18.43 1.16
N TRP A 90 -15.41 19.33 0.34
CA TRP A 90 -14.03 19.80 0.43
C TRP A 90 -13.92 21.24 -0.05
N ASP A 91 -12.84 21.94 0.28
CA ASP A 91 -12.58 23.29 -0.21
C ASP A 91 -11.08 23.59 -0.29
N ASP A 92 -10.75 24.81 -0.74
CA ASP A 92 -9.42 25.36 -0.67
C ASP A 92 -8.90 25.34 0.79
N PRO A 93 -7.61 25.09 0.98
CA PRO A 93 -7.00 25.10 2.30
C PRO A 93 -7.06 26.51 2.90
N ASP A 94 -6.87 26.59 4.21
CA ASP A 94 -6.68 27.87 4.88
C ASP A 94 -5.34 28.52 4.46
N PRO A 95 -5.18 29.86 4.54
CA PRO A 95 -3.98 30.55 4.06
C PRO A 95 -2.64 30.06 4.61
N ASP A 96 -2.66 29.44 5.80
CA ASP A 96 -1.49 28.85 6.47
C ASP A 96 -1.75 27.38 6.83
N GLY A 97 -2.58 26.69 6.04
CA GLY A 97 -2.95 25.30 6.26
C GLY A 97 -1.75 24.37 6.17
N ILE A 98 -1.53 23.58 7.21
CA ILE A 98 -0.51 22.54 7.25
C ILE A 98 -1.11 21.23 6.76
N SER A 99 -0.42 20.53 5.88
CA SER A 99 -0.85 19.24 5.37
C SER A 99 -0.61 18.10 6.37
N LEU A 100 -1.14 16.91 6.09
CA LEU A 100 -0.87 15.70 6.88
C LEU A 100 0.62 15.31 6.94
N ARG A 101 1.47 15.88 6.06
CA ARG A 101 2.92 15.64 6.00
C ARG A 101 3.76 16.84 6.47
N GLY A 102 3.12 17.91 6.94
CA GLY A 102 3.80 19.08 7.53
C GLY A 102 4.22 20.17 6.54
N ASP A 103 3.91 20.04 5.25
CA ASP A 103 4.10 21.10 4.24
C ASP A 103 2.80 21.87 3.98
N GLU A 104 2.79 22.72 2.96
CA GLU A 104 1.59 23.49 2.58
C GLU A 104 0.45 22.56 2.14
N ALA A 105 -0.72 22.72 2.75
CA ALA A 105 -1.92 21.98 2.39
C ALA A 105 -2.41 22.34 0.98
N LYS A 106 -3.03 21.36 0.31
CA LYS A 106 -3.59 21.51 -1.04
C LYS A 106 -5.11 21.66 -1.06
N TYR A 107 -5.78 21.12 -0.04
CA TYR A 107 -7.23 21.17 0.14
C TYR A 107 -7.56 20.88 1.59
N LYS A 108 -8.78 21.20 2.01
CA LYS A 108 -9.32 20.74 3.30
C LYS A 108 -10.63 20.00 3.10
N LEU A 109 -10.90 19.02 3.95
CA LEU A 109 -12.19 18.35 3.99
C LEU A 109 -13.16 19.14 4.85
N LEU A 110 -14.39 19.30 4.37
CA LEU A 110 -15.50 19.91 5.12
C LEU A 110 -16.34 18.87 5.85
N VAL A 111 -16.27 17.62 5.39
CA VAL A 111 -16.96 16.46 5.96
C VAL A 111 -16.02 15.27 6.02
N ASN A 112 -16.24 14.35 6.96
CA ASN A 112 -15.49 13.10 7.02
C ASN A 112 -15.98 12.14 5.93
N TYR A 113 -15.07 11.31 5.41
CA TYR A 113 -15.46 10.22 4.52
C TYR A 113 -16.50 9.31 5.18
N GLY A 114 -17.54 8.96 4.43
CA GLY A 114 -18.71 8.22 4.89
C GLY A 114 -19.81 9.10 5.50
N THR A 115 -19.56 10.40 5.69
CA THR A 115 -20.56 11.37 6.20
C THR A 115 -20.98 12.40 5.17
N GLN A 116 -20.40 12.36 3.97
CA GLN A 116 -20.84 13.17 2.84
C GLN A 116 -22.32 12.91 2.50
N ARG A 117 -22.96 13.92 1.90
CA ARG A 117 -24.35 13.83 1.44
C ARG A 117 -24.55 12.60 0.55
N GLU A 118 -25.61 11.84 0.79
CA GLU A 118 -25.93 10.71 -0.07
C GLU A 118 -26.04 11.14 -1.54
N ASN A 119 -25.49 10.32 -2.45
CA ASN A 119 -25.43 10.60 -3.88
C ASN A 119 -24.69 11.91 -4.26
N SER A 120 -23.78 12.42 -3.42
CA SER A 120 -22.94 13.58 -3.76
C SER A 120 -21.69 13.22 -4.59
N GLY A 121 -21.26 11.96 -4.57
CA GLY A 121 -20.06 11.50 -5.24
C GLY A 121 -20.18 10.04 -5.65
N TRP A 122 -19.11 9.50 -6.23
CA TRP A 122 -19.09 8.10 -6.73
C TRP A 122 -18.45 7.14 -5.74
N ASN A 123 -18.22 7.56 -4.49
CA ASN A 123 -17.73 6.71 -3.40
C ASN A 123 -16.51 5.87 -3.80
N GLN A 124 -15.56 6.51 -4.49
CA GLN A 124 -14.33 5.90 -5.01
C GLN A 124 -14.49 4.91 -6.18
N TYR A 125 -15.64 4.90 -6.88
CA TYR A 125 -15.85 4.06 -8.07
C TYR A 125 -15.50 4.76 -9.41
N ASN A 126 -15.03 6.00 -9.39
CA ASN A 126 -14.48 6.69 -10.58
C ASN A 126 -13.01 6.34 -10.81
N PRO A 127 -12.50 6.50 -12.05
CA PRO A 127 -11.07 6.72 -12.27
C PRO A 127 -10.59 7.92 -11.46
N MET A 128 -9.46 7.76 -10.77
CA MET A 128 -8.86 8.81 -9.96
C MET A 128 -7.35 8.63 -9.87
N MET A 129 -6.64 9.76 -9.77
CA MET A 129 -5.21 9.75 -9.45
C MET A 129 -5.04 10.02 -7.95
N ARG A 130 -4.75 8.96 -7.18
CA ARG A 130 -4.49 9.05 -5.73
C ARG A 130 -3.03 8.81 -5.40
N ASN A 131 -2.17 9.72 -5.86
CA ASN A 131 -0.77 9.72 -5.46
C ASN A 131 -0.59 10.20 -4.01
N SER A 132 0.64 10.15 -3.50
CA SER A 132 0.99 10.67 -2.17
C SER A 132 0.59 12.13 -2.00
N ASP A 133 0.73 12.92 -3.06
CA ASP A 133 0.37 14.33 -3.07
C ASP A 133 -1.13 14.57 -2.83
N PHE A 134 -2.00 13.79 -3.46
CA PHE A 134 -3.44 13.78 -3.22
C PHE A 134 -3.75 13.33 -1.79
N ARG A 135 -3.14 12.23 -1.33
CA ARG A 135 -3.51 11.61 -0.05
C ARG A 135 -3.03 12.41 1.15
N LEU A 136 -1.79 12.88 1.11
CA LEU A 136 -1.09 13.55 2.22
C LEU A 136 -1.17 15.08 2.12
N GLY A 137 -1.62 15.63 0.98
CA GLY A 137 -1.81 17.07 0.81
C GLY A 137 -3.09 17.60 1.44
N GLU A 138 -3.91 16.75 2.06
CA GLU A 138 -5.05 17.16 2.87
C GLU A 138 -4.57 18.03 4.04
N GLN A 139 -5.28 19.13 4.32
CA GLN A 139 -5.04 19.96 5.49
C GLN A 139 -5.31 19.15 6.75
N ALA A 140 -4.28 19.04 7.58
CA ALA A 140 -4.37 18.43 8.89
C ALA A 140 -5.23 19.27 9.83
N GLN A 141 -5.95 18.57 10.70
CA GLN A 141 -6.49 19.15 11.92
C GLN A 141 -5.44 18.98 13.02
N ASP A 142 -5.05 20.09 13.63
CA ASP A 142 -4.11 20.13 14.76
C ASP A 142 -2.84 19.28 14.58
N TYR A 143 -2.06 19.63 13.54
CA TYR A 143 -0.82 18.93 13.18
C TYR A 143 0.22 18.98 14.31
N GLU A 144 0.34 20.12 14.99
CA GLU A 144 1.37 20.35 16.01
C GLU A 144 1.15 19.47 17.25
N THR A 145 -0.10 19.34 17.73
CA THR A 145 -0.41 18.43 18.84
C THR A 145 -0.11 16.97 18.47
N ALA A 146 -0.38 16.57 17.23
CA ALA A 146 -0.05 15.22 16.76
C ALA A 146 1.47 14.99 16.74
N LEU A 147 2.25 15.97 16.29
CA LEU A 147 3.72 15.88 16.33
C LEU A 147 4.26 15.86 17.76
N GLU A 148 3.80 16.76 18.63
CA GLU A 148 4.26 16.81 20.03
C GLU A 148 4.02 15.47 20.73
N TRP A 149 2.87 14.84 20.49
CA TRP A 149 2.60 13.49 21.01
C TRP A 149 3.61 12.46 20.48
N LEU A 150 3.88 12.44 19.18
CA LEU A 150 4.81 11.47 18.57
C LEU A 150 6.24 11.66 19.08
N GLU A 151 6.65 12.89 19.39
CA GLU A 151 7.99 13.21 19.87
C GLU A 151 8.16 12.96 21.38
N THR A 152 7.14 13.27 22.17
CA THR A 152 7.26 13.33 23.65
C THR A 152 6.50 12.23 24.38
N GLY A 153 5.48 11.66 23.76
CA GLY A 153 4.52 10.76 24.43
C GLY A 153 3.78 11.43 25.59
N ASN A 154 3.60 12.76 25.56
CA ASN A 154 3.02 13.53 26.65
C ASN A 154 1.56 13.10 26.93
N PRO A 155 1.26 12.42 28.05
CA PRO A 155 -0.08 11.90 28.35
C PRO A 155 -1.14 13.00 28.47
N ASP A 156 -0.75 14.25 28.74
CA ASP A 156 -1.69 15.38 28.84
C ASP A 156 -2.34 15.72 27.49
N LEU A 157 -1.76 15.28 26.37
CA LEU A 157 -2.29 15.48 25.02
C LEU A 157 -3.21 14.34 24.56
N LEU A 158 -3.34 13.26 25.34
CA LEU A 158 -4.00 12.02 24.90
C LEU A 158 -5.43 12.26 24.37
N ASP A 159 -6.22 13.09 25.04
CA ASP A 159 -7.60 13.40 24.63
C ASP A 159 -7.64 14.19 23.30
N GLN A 160 -6.73 15.15 23.12
CA GLN A 160 -6.62 15.95 21.89
C GLN A 160 -6.16 15.08 20.71
N VAL A 161 -5.15 14.24 20.94
CA VAL A 161 -4.64 13.27 19.96
C VAL A 161 -5.72 12.27 19.56
N TYR A 162 -6.46 11.76 20.54
CA TYR A 162 -7.52 10.77 20.33
C TYR A 162 -8.68 11.32 19.50
N THR A 163 -9.06 12.58 19.74
CA THR A 163 -10.15 13.24 19.02
C THR A 163 -9.72 13.88 17.70
N ASN A 164 -8.42 13.96 17.44
CA ASN A 164 -7.87 14.49 16.20
C ASN A 164 -8.08 13.50 15.03
N PRO A 165 -8.91 13.84 14.02
CA PRO A 165 -9.18 12.94 12.89
C PRO A 165 -7.97 12.74 11.98
N SER A 166 -6.99 13.65 12.03
CA SER A 166 -5.75 13.62 11.24
C SER A 166 -4.63 12.82 11.90
N PHE A 167 -4.72 12.53 13.20
CA PHE A 167 -3.63 11.91 13.97
C PHE A 167 -3.09 10.64 13.31
N ASN A 168 -3.97 9.74 12.89
CA ASN A 168 -3.55 8.45 12.30
C ASN A 168 -2.70 8.62 11.05
N GLU A 169 -3.06 9.55 10.16
CA GLU A 169 -2.32 9.75 8.92
C GLU A 169 -0.99 10.47 9.17
N ILE A 170 -0.98 11.44 10.08
CA ILE A 170 0.25 12.12 10.54
C ILE A 170 1.20 11.10 11.18
N ALA A 171 0.68 10.26 12.07
CA ALA A 171 1.43 9.21 12.74
C ALA A 171 1.98 8.18 11.75
N ASN A 172 1.15 7.67 10.82
CA ASN A 172 1.59 6.74 9.79
C ASN A 172 2.70 7.33 8.90
N TYR A 173 2.55 8.59 8.48
CA TYR A 173 3.57 9.25 7.66
C TYR A 173 4.88 9.41 8.42
N ASN A 174 4.84 10.02 9.60
CA ASN A 174 6.05 10.31 10.38
C ASN A 174 6.76 9.04 10.89
N THR A 175 6.02 7.98 11.18
CA THR A 175 6.63 6.69 11.58
C THR A 175 7.19 5.89 10.41
N ALA A 176 6.68 6.10 9.19
CA ALA A 176 7.23 5.48 7.99
C ALA A 176 8.56 6.11 7.55
N LEU A 177 8.74 7.43 7.73
CA LEU A 177 9.96 8.15 7.31
C LEU A 177 11.28 7.50 7.76
N PRO A 178 11.52 7.21 9.06
CA PRO A 178 12.77 6.59 9.49
C PRO A 178 12.94 5.14 9.02
N LEU A 179 11.85 4.47 8.61
CA LEU A 179 11.90 3.12 8.06
C LEU A 179 12.31 3.12 6.59
N MET A 180 12.26 4.25 5.89
CA MET A 180 12.65 4.36 4.48
C MET A 180 14.13 4.06 4.25
N ASP A 181 15.00 4.34 5.22
CA ASP A 181 16.42 3.98 5.17
C ASP A 181 16.64 2.45 5.12
N TYR A 182 15.62 1.68 5.50
CA TYR A 182 15.60 0.22 5.52
C TYR A 182 14.63 -0.36 4.48
N ALA A 183 14.09 0.46 3.58
CA ALA A 183 13.20 -0.01 2.53
C ALA A 183 13.87 -1.12 1.70
N ILE A 184 13.07 -2.10 1.27
CA ILE A 184 13.55 -3.14 0.37
C ILE A 184 13.96 -2.44 -0.94
N PRO A 185 15.20 -2.65 -1.43
CA PRO A 185 15.68 -2.02 -2.65
C PRO A 185 14.88 -2.48 -3.87
N ASP A 186 14.71 -1.57 -4.84
CA ASP A 186 13.91 -1.82 -6.05
C ASP A 186 14.36 -3.08 -6.83
N GLU A 187 15.64 -3.46 -6.74
CA GLU A 187 16.19 -4.66 -7.40
C GLU A 187 15.60 -5.99 -6.92
N TYR A 188 14.95 -6.00 -5.74
CA TYR A 188 14.25 -7.17 -5.21
C TYR A 188 12.79 -7.25 -5.70
N PHE A 189 12.29 -6.25 -6.40
CA PHE A 189 10.95 -6.25 -6.98
C PHE A 189 11.01 -6.58 -8.47
N LEU A 190 10.21 -7.57 -8.88
CA LEU A 190 10.05 -7.90 -10.28
C LEU A 190 9.11 -6.88 -10.94
N PRO A 191 9.55 -6.17 -12.00
CA PRO A 191 8.65 -5.29 -12.74
C PRO A 191 7.52 -6.09 -13.38
N PRO A 192 6.37 -5.45 -13.68
CA PRO A 192 5.31 -6.07 -14.46
C PRO A 192 5.85 -6.38 -15.86
N MET A 193 6.10 -7.66 -16.12
CA MET A 193 6.59 -8.13 -17.41
C MET A 193 5.42 -8.56 -18.28
N ALA A 194 5.32 -7.97 -19.46
CA ALA A 194 4.46 -8.50 -20.52
C ALA A 194 5.10 -9.76 -21.10
N LEU A 195 4.54 -10.92 -20.77
CA LEU A 195 4.93 -12.20 -21.35
C LEU A 195 4.18 -12.46 -22.67
N SER A 196 4.74 -13.32 -23.52
CA SER A 196 4.00 -13.87 -24.68
C SER A 196 2.79 -14.70 -24.22
N ASP A 197 1.81 -14.96 -25.09
CA ASP A 197 0.66 -15.80 -24.74
C ASP A 197 1.08 -17.21 -24.31
N ASP A 198 2.10 -17.78 -24.99
CA ASP A 198 2.66 -19.09 -24.67
C ASP A 198 3.37 -19.09 -23.31
N ASP A 199 4.23 -18.10 -23.06
CA ASP A 199 4.93 -17.95 -21.77
C ASP A 199 3.94 -17.70 -20.62
N ASN A 200 2.93 -16.85 -20.83
CA ASN A 200 1.88 -16.59 -19.85
C ASN A 200 1.13 -17.87 -19.49
N THR A 201 0.71 -18.64 -20.51
CA THR A 201 0.01 -19.90 -20.32
C THR A 201 0.89 -20.88 -19.54
N ARG A 202 2.16 -21.02 -19.93
CA ARG A 202 3.07 -21.96 -19.29
C ARG A 202 3.36 -21.59 -17.83
N VAL A 203 3.61 -20.30 -17.54
CA VAL A 203 3.80 -19.81 -16.18
C VAL A 203 2.54 -20.01 -15.34
N ALA A 204 1.35 -19.77 -15.90
CA ALA A 204 0.09 -20.01 -15.20
C ALA A 204 -0.11 -21.49 -14.84
N ASP A 205 0.18 -22.41 -15.76
CA ASP A 205 0.09 -23.85 -15.52
C ASP A 205 1.04 -24.31 -14.41
N ILE A 206 2.29 -23.82 -14.41
CA ILE A 206 3.27 -24.13 -13.35
C ILE A 206 2.78 -23.59 -12.00
N LYS A 207 2.35 -22.32 -11.95
CA LYS A 207 1.87 -21.70 -10.70
C LYS A 207 0.66 -22.42 -10.11
N ALA A 208 -0.24 -22.93 -10.95
CA ALA A 208 -1.45 -23.63 -10.51
C ALA A 208 -1.15 -24.87 -9.64
N VAL A 209 0.02 -25.51 -9.82
CA VAL A 209 0.46 -26.63 -8.98
C VAL A 209 1.48 -26.20 -7.92
N LEU A 210 2.37 -25.27 -8.27
CA LEU A 210 3.49 -24.84 -7.44
C LEU A 210 3.04 -23.99 -6.24
N ASP A 211 2.10 -23.07 -6.41
CA ASP A 211 1.67 -22.17 -5.33
C ASP A 211 0.90 -22.88 -4.21
N PRO A 212 -0.07 -23.79 -4.49
CA PRO A 212 -0.70 -24.57 -3.43
C PRO A 212 0.29 -25.44 -2.65
N TYR A 213 1.25 -26.07 -3.34
CA TYR A 213 2.27 -26.90 -2.69
C TYR A 213 3.17 -26.06 -1.77
N LYS A 214 3.66 -24.91 -2.24
CA LYS A 214 4.44 -23.98 -1.41
C LYS A 214 3.68 -23.55 -0.16
N LEU A 215 2.41 -23.19 -0.31
CA LEU A 215 1.59 -22.75 0.82
C LEU A 215 1.37 -23.87 1.85
N GLN A 216 1.13 -25.09 1.37
CA GLN A 216 1.01 -26.26 2.23
C GLN A 216 2.31 -26.52 3.00
N VAL A 217 3.44 -26.64 2.30
CA VAL A 217 4.73 -26.96 2.92
C VAL A 217 5.21 -25.85 3.86
N PHE A 218 4.94 -24.58 3.53
CA PHE A 218 5.18 -23.45 4.42
C PHE A 218 4.44 -23.60 5.76
N ALA A 219 3.16 -23.98 5.72
CA ALA A 219 2.38 -24.25 6.94
C ALA A 219 2.91 -25.48 7.71
N GLU A 220 3.34 -26.53 7.00
CA GLU A 220 3.93 -27.72 7.61
C GLU A 220 5.24 -27.40 8.36
N PHE A 221 6.12 -26.58 7.77
CA PHE A 221 7.35 -26.13 8.43
C PHE A 221 7.04 -25.27 9.67
N ILE A 222 6.12 -24.31 9.57
CA ILE A 222 5.75 -23.45 10.71
C ILE A 222 5.17 -24.27 11.87
N THR A 223 4.34 -25.25 11.55
CA THR A 223 3.67 -26.09 12.57
C THR A 223 4.55 -27.22 13.09
N GLY A 224 5.73 -27.42 12.50
CA GLY A 224 6.63 -28.54 12.82
C GLY A 224 6.12 -29.91 12.36
N THR A 225 5.13 -29.93 11.46
CA THR A 225 4.69 -31.16 10.79
C THR A 225 5.78 -31.69 9.86
N ARG A 226 6.56 -30.78 9.28
CA ARG A 226 7.76 -31.05 8.47
C ARG A 226 8.97 -30.42 9.16
N ASP A 227 10.12 -31.07 9.06
CA ASP A 227 11.38 -30.63 9.68
C ASP A 227 12.19 -29.79 8.68
N ILE A 228 12.45 -28.51 9.00
CA ILE A 228 13.14 -27.60 8.09
C ILE A 228 14.62 -27.93 7.87
N GLU A 229 15.27 -28.61 8.81
CA GLU A 229 16.68 -28.99 8.68
C GLU A 229 16.83 -30.25 7.82
N ASN A 230 15.87 -31.18 7.92
CA ASN A 230 15.96 -32.50 7.28
C ASN A 230 15.19 -32.61 5.96
N ASP A 231 14.10 -31.84 5.77
CA ASP A 231 13.20 -31.98 4.62
C ASP A 231 13.33 -30.84 3.58
N TRP A 232 14.28 -29.91 3.77
CA TRP A 232 14.46 -28.76 2.87
C TRP A 232 14.86 -29.16 1.45
N ASP A 233 15.86 -30.04 1.30
CA ASP A 233 16.33 -30.48 -0.01
C ASP A 233 15.25 -31.26 -0.77
N ALA A 234 14.43 -32.03 -0.06
CA ALA A 234 13.29 -32.74 -0.64
C ALA A 234 12.20 -31.77 -1.13
N TYR A 235 11.95 -30.70 -0.38
CA TYR A 235 11.05 -29.63 -0.80
C TYR A 235 11.54 -28.94 -2.07
N LEU A 236 12.84 -28.58 -2.16
CA LEU A 236 13.42 -27.98 -3.35
C LEU A 236 13.32 -28.91 -4.57
N ALA A 237 13.61 -30.20 -4.41
CA ALA A 237 13.50 -31.18 -5.48
C ALA A 237 12.06 -31.31 -6.01
N GLU A 238 11.06 -31.20 -5.14
CA GLU A 238 9.65 -31.24 -5.54
C GLU A 238 9.24 -29.96 -6.28
N LEU A 239 9.70 -28.78 -5.84
CA LEU A 239 9.51 -27.54 -6.60
C LEU A 239 10.10 -27.65 -8.02
N ASP A 240 11.30 -28.23 -8.12
CA ASP A 240 11.96 -28.44 -9.40
C ASP A 240 11.18 -29.39 -10.30
N ALA A 241 10.66 -30.48 -9.74
CA ALA A 241 9.78 -31.40 -10.45
C ALA A 241 8.46 -30.75 -10.91
N MET A 242 7.97 -29.74 -10.18
CA MET A 242 6.79 -28.94 -10.54
C MET A 242 7.09 -27.86 -11.59
N GLY A 243 8.35 -27.62 -11.92
CA GLY A 243 8.76 -26.69 -12.97
C GLY A 243 9.24 -25.32 -12.48
N SER A 244 9.67 -25.16 -11.22
CA SER A 244 10.28 -23.89 -10.78
C SER A 244 11.44 -23.41 -11.66
N PRO A 245 12.38 -24.25 -12.13
CA PRO A 245 13.48 -23.79 -12.97
C PRO A 245 12.99 -23.23 -14.29
N GLU A 246 12.04 -23.91 -14.94
CA GLU A 246 11.45 -23.45 -16.20
C GLU A 246 10.72 -22.12 -16.03
N MET A 247 9.96 -21.96 -14.94
CA MET A 247 9.31 -20.69 -14.63
C MET A 247 10.35 -19.57 -14.47
N VAL A 248 11.44 -19.80 -13.73
CA VAL A 248 12.52 -18.83 -13.55
C VAL A 248 13.18 -18.48 -14.89
N GLU A 249 13.45 -19.46 -15.75
CA GLU A 249 14.01 -19.22 -17.09
C GLU A 249 13.08 -18.37 -17.97
N ILE A 250 11.76 -18.63 -17.94
CA ILE A 250 10.76 -17.84 -18.67
C ILE A 250 10.76 -16.39 -18.16
N LEU A 251 10.73 -16.20 -16.83
CA LEU A 251 10.73 -14.86 -16.24
C LEU A 251 12.04 -14.11 -16.53
N GLN A 252 13.19 -14.79 -16.42
CA GLN A 252 14.50 -14.19 -16.68
C GLN A 252 14.64 -13.75 -18.14
N ARG A 253 14.26 -14.59 -19.12
CA ARG A 253 14.37 -14.20 -20.54
C ARG A 253 13.53 -12.97 -20.85
N ASN A 254 12.35 -12.87 -20.24
CA ASN A 254 11.43 -11.75 -20.45
C ASN A 254 11.97 -10.49 -19.77
N TYR A 255 12.54 -10.61 -18.57
CA TYR A 255 13.23 -9.52 -17.89
C TYR A 255 14.40 -8.97 -18.73
N ASP A 256 15.27 -9.85 -19.22
CA ASP A 256 16.46 -9.48 -20.01
C ASP A 256 16.07 -8.81 -21.33
N SER A 257 14.97 -9.22 -21.96
CA SER A 257 14.47 -8.63 -23.20
C SER A 257 14.00 -7.18 -23.06
N LYS A 258 13.62 -6.76 -21.83
CA LYS A 258 13.11 -5.41 -21.53
C LYS A 258 14.19 -4.44 -21.08
N ASN A 259 15.35 -4.95 -20.68
CA ASN A 259 16.51 -4.17 -20.21
C ASN A 259 17.58 -3.94 -21.30
N GLN A 260 17.25 -4.21 -22.58
CA GLN A 260 18.04 -3.86 -23.76
C GLN A 260 17.50 -2.59 -24.41
#